data_AF-A0A1G7IFD6-F1
#
_entry.id   AF-A0A1G7IFD6-F1
#
_cell.length_a   1.000
_cell.length_b   1.000
_cell.length_c   1.000
_cell.angle_alpha   90.00
_cell.angle_beta   90.00
_cell.angle_gamma   90.00
#
_symmetry.space_group_name_H-M   'P 1'
#
loop_
_entity.id
_entity.type
_entity.pdbx_description
1 polymer ?
#
loop_
_entity_poly.entity_id
_entity_poly.type
_entity_poly.pdbx_seq_one_letter_code
_entity_poly.pdbx_strand_id
1 'polypeptide(L)'
;MIHVDEEIQRLEQDQQSVSKYAEQYQRFPEQMNQSRNSVSQIVEEHRLKLVRIDPYGKIEEAQQSNEQMLDRLKLGEVPVTAQHAERASLLLAEAVQITQRLADLKLKNARDIQSIVTKLSQYAAQDRELSALTARAQTQYRGKYWEQAWRQYREELQAVDTVQSALRRVTQWCNEDVQEYEQARSELDHILALLQKLDQAAEHYSDLIRKLDHKLEEAKQMQASAEDSFAQGLHTIDRHRICSNWLQQEKSLAAMQSSIRQLLAQQPYDMDLLTDTGTRFMNEANQFLSAVERAAIQKQNVEQELARMEQPYRSSSAKYGSRLNVHQYGSQFSSISTDVDRLMHNGAYDEAARKSGILTAMEQAYESIIRQERQQEEAAARQAANRNTSGNSSGGSSWGNNNNSNSSGGSSW
;
A
#
# COMPACT_ATOMS: atom_id res chain seq x y z
N MET A 1 -10.66 1.61 77.17
CA MET A 1 -11.92 1.21 76.51
C MET A 1 -11.60 0.65 75.14
N ILE A 2 -11.29 1.46 74.12
CA ILE A 2 -10.94 0.99 72.75
C ILE A 2 -10.08 -0.30 72.75
N HIS A 3 -8.95 -0.31 73.45
CA HIS A 3 -8.04 -1.47 73.51
C HIS A 3 -8.62 -2.74 74.15
N VAL A 4 -9.59 -2.62 75.06
CA VAL A 4 -10.25 -3.76 75.72
C VAL A 4 -11.34 -4.34 74.81
N ASP A 5 -12.05 -3.47 74.08
CA ASP A 5 -13.04 -3.91 73.09
C ASP A 5 -12.35 -4.63 71.90
N GLU A 6 -11.16 -4.16 71.50
CA GLU A 6 -10.27 -4.83 70.54
C GLU A 6 -9.79 -6.21 71.02
N GLU A 7 -9.37 -6.33 72.28
CA GLU A 7 -8.97 -7.63 72.87
C GLU A 7 -10.13 -8.62 73.01
N ILE A 8 -11.33 -8.15 73.38
CA ILE A 8 -12.53 -8.99 73.47
C ILE A 8 -12.94 -9.51 72.08
N GLN A 9 -13.02 -8.64 71.07
CA GLN A 9 -13.32 -9.06 69.70
C GLN A 9 -12.30 -10.08 69.17
N ARG A 10 -11.01 -9.88 69.47
CA ARG A 10 -9.96 -10.82 69.10
C ARG A 10 -10.14 -12.17 69.79
N LEU A 11 -10.43 -12.20 71.09
CA LEU A 11 -10.66 -13.45 71.83
C LEU A 11 -11.91 -14.20 71.36
N GLU A 12 -12.99 -13.49 71.02
CA GLU A 12 -14.19 -14.09 70.41
C GLU A 12 -13.88 -14.70 69.03
N GLN A 13 -13.09 -14.01 68.21
CA GLN A 13 -12.65 -14.49 66.89
C GLN A 13 -11.68 -15.68 67.00
N ASP A 14 -10.75 -15.64 67.96
CA ASP A 14 -9.83 -16.74 68.25
C ASP A 14 -10.61 -17.97 68.75
N GLN A 15 -11.60 -17.80 69.64
CA GLN A 15 -12.48 -18.88 70.11
C GLN A 15 -13.27 -19.54 68.96
N GLN A 16 -13.83 -18.75 68.05
CA GLN A 16 -14.51 -19.26 66.84
C GLN A 16 -13.54 -19.98 65.89
N SER A 17 -12.26 -19.62 65.90
CA SER A 17 -11.24 -20.24 65.07
C SER A 17 -10.79 -21.62 65.59
N VAL A 18 -10.89 -21.87 66.91
CA VAL A 18 -10.48 -23.16 67.51
C VAL A 18 -11.27 -24.34 66.95
N SER A 19 -12.59 -24.22 66.83
CA SER A 19 -13.45 -25.29 66.29
C SER A 19 -13.11 -25.60 64.83
N LYS A 20 -12.88 -24.57 64.01
CA LYS A 20 -12.45 -24.69 62.62
C LYS A 20 -11.11 -25.44 62.49
N TYR A 21 -10.09 -25.09 63.28
CA TYR A 21 -8.80 -25.78 63.19
C TYR A 21 -8.83 -27.20 63.76
N ALA A 22 -9.68 -27.47 64.77
CA ALA A 22 -9.93 -28.83 65.24
C ALA A 22 -10.62 -29.71 64.17
N GLU A 23 -11.63 -29.17 63.47
CA GLU A 23 -12.30 -29.84 62.34
C GLU A 23 -11.33 -30.07 61.17
N GLN A 24 -10.46 -29.10 60.87
CA GLN A 24 -9.41 -29.23 59.87
C GLN A 24 -8.42 -30.35 60.23
N TYR A 25 -7.95 -30.42 61.48
CA TYR A 25 -7.09 -31.51 61.95
C TYR A 25 -7.76 -32.88 61.79
N GLN A 26 -9.06 -32.99 62.11
CA GLN A 26 -9.82 -34.24 61.96
C GLN A 26 -9.97 -34.68 60.50
N ARG A 27 -10.12 -33.74 59.56
CA ARG A 27 -10.18 -34.03 58.11
C ARG A 27 -8.82 -34.23 57.44
N PHE A 28 -7.73 -33.79 58.06
CA PHE A 28 -6.40 -33.83 57.46
C PHE A 28 -5.96 -35.22 56.97
N PRO A 29 -6.21 -36.36 57.68
CA PRO A 29 -5.88 -37.68 57.17
C PRO A 29 -6.61 -38.06 55.86
N GLU A 30 -7.84 -37.58 55.67
CA GLU A 30 -8.59 -37.79 54.42
C GLU A 30 -7.97 -36.99 53.27
N GLN A 31 -7.61 -35.73 53.52
CA GLN A 31 -6.94 -34.85 52.55
C GLN A 31 -5.55 -35.40 52.16
N MET A 32 -4.78 -35.86 53.14
CA MET A 32 -3.48 -36.50 52.95
C MET A 32 -3.59 -37.77 52.09
N ASN A 33 -4.59 -38.61 52.35
CA ASN A 33 -4.85 -39.80 51.55
C ASN A 33 -5.33 -39.46 50.12
N GLN A 34 -6.17 -38.44 49.95
CA GLN A 34 -6.57 -37.93 48.63
C GLN A 34 -5.35 -37.46 47.83
N SER A 35 -4.48 -36.64 48.42
CA SER A 35 -3.24 -36.17 47.77
C SER A 35 -2.30 -37.32 47.43
N ARG A 36 -2.10 -38.29 48.34
CA ARG A 36 -1.28 -39.48 48.10
C ARG A 36 -1.84 -40.33 46.96
N ASN A 37 -3.16 -40.52 46.90
CA ASN A 37 -3.82 -41.25 45.80
C ASN A 37 -3.68 -40.51 44.46
N SER A 38 -3.88 -39.19 44.42
CA SER A 38 -3.68 -38.39 43.21
C SER A 38 -2.25 -38.44 42.70
N VAL A 39 -1.24 -38.30 43.58
CA VAL A 39 0.17 -38.45 43.20
C VAL A 39 0.44 -39.84 42.63
N SER A 40 0.01 -40.91 43.33
CA SER A 40 0.21 -42.28 42.86
C SER A 40 -0.49 -42.57 41.53
N GLN A 41 -1.70 -42.06 41.31
CA GLN A 41 -2.41 -42.20 40.04
C GLN A 41 -1.64 -41.55 38.87
N ILE A 42 -1.19 -40.30 39.05
CA ILE A 42 -0.40 -39.58 38.02
C ILE A 42 0.93 -40.32 37.77
N VAL A 43 1.57 -40.83 38.82
CA VAL A 43 2.81 -41.62 38.74
C VAL A 43 2.61 -42.92 37.96
N GLU A 44 1.52 -43.65 38.18
CA GLU A 44 1.21 -44.89 37.46
C GLU A 44 0.81 -44.63 36.01
N GLU A 45 -0.11 -43.69 35.77
CA GLU A 45 -0.62 -43.32 34.44
C GLU A 45 0.51 -42.84 33.52
N HIS A 46 1.40 -41.98 34.03
CA HIS A 46 2.51 -41.43 33.28
C HIS A 46 3.85 -42.15 33.52
N ARG A 47 3.86 -43.25 34.29
CA ARG A 47 5.06 -44.08 34.60
C ARG A 47 6.24 -43.28 35.16
N LEU A 48 6.00 -42.35 36.07
CA LEU A 48 7.00 -41.41 36.56
C LEU A 48 7.93 -42.04 37.60
N LYS A 49 9.25 -41.83 37.48
CA LYS A 49 10.30 -42.26 38.42
C LYS A 49 10.61 -41.24 39.52
N LEU A 50 10.05 -40.03 39.44
CA LEU A 50 10.21 -38.94 40.42
C LEU A 50 11.68 -38.53 40.69
N VAL A 51 12.54 -38.55 39.66
CA VAL A 51 14.02 -38.44 39.79
C VAL A 51 14.52 -37.18 40.51
N ARG A 52 13.87 -36.03 40.33
CA ARG A 52 14.26 -34.72 40.92
C ARG A 52 13.19 -34.09 41.82
N ILE A 53 12.11 -34.79 42.11
CA ILE A 53 11.00 -34.28 42.94
C ILE A 53 10.61 -35.30 44.00
N ASP A 54 10.32 -34.84 45.20
CA ASP A 54 9.81 -35.71 46.27
C ASP A 54 8.40 -35.27 46.71
N PRO A 55 7.35 -35.69 45.98
CA PRO A 55 5.98 -35.38 46.35
C PRO A 55 5.53 -36.14 47.61
N TYR A 56 6.14 -37.29 47.93
CA TYR A 56 5.79 -38.06 49.13
C TYR A 56 6.40 -37.44 50.39
N GLY A 57 7.66 -36.98 50.33
CA GLY A 57 8.29 -36.17 51.38
C GLY A 57 7.51 -34.88 51.68
N LYS A 58 6.97 -34.20 50.66
CA LYS A 58 6.04 -33.06 50.88
C LYS A 58 4.76 -33.43 51.63
N ILE A 59 4.20 -34.61 51.37
CA ILE A 59 3.03 -35.11 52.11
C ILE A 59 3.40 -35.44 53.57
N GLU A 60 4.62 -35.91 53.84
CA GLU A 60 5.13 -36.14 55.19
C GLU A 60 5.45 -34.82 55.93
N GLU A 61 6.04 -33.82 55.27
CA GLU A 61 6.19 -32.46 55.81
C GLU A 61 4.82 -31.84 56.14
N ALA A 62 3.80 -32.09 55.31
CA ALA A 62 2.44 -31.61 55.57
C ALA A 62 1.88 -32.23 56.86
N GLN A 63 2.10 -33.52 57.10
CA GLN A 63 1.74 -34.18 58.35
C GLN A 63 2.44 -33.54 59.55
N GLN A 64 3.76 -33.32 59.48
CA GLN A 64 4.52 -32.67 60.55
C GLN A 64 4.00 -31.25 60.84
N SER A 65 3.64 -30.49 59.80
CA SER A 65 3.03 -29.16 59.96
C SER A 65 1.64 -29.25 60.60
N ASN A 66 0.83 -30.26 60.27
CA ASN A 66 -0.49 -30.48 60.88
C ASN A 66 -0.39 -30.95 62.35
N GLU A 67 0.64 -31.72 62.72
CA GLU A 67 0.94 -32.06 64.11
C GLU A 67 1.36 -30.81 64.91
N GLN A 68 2.24 -29.96 64.35
CA GLN A 68 2.61 -28.68 64.94
C GLN A 68 1.42 -27.72 65.08
N MET A 69 0.50 -27.69 64.10
CA MET A 69 -0.76 -26.95 64.19
C MET A 69 -1.56 -27.36 65.43
N LEU A 70 -1.73 -28.67 65.67
CA LEU A 70 -2.47 -29.17 66.83
C LEU A 70 -1.81 -28.77 68.15
N ASP A 71 -0.48 -28.84 68.25
CA ASP A 71 0.22 -28.46 69.47
C ASP A 71 0.13 -26.95 69.76
N ARG A 72 0.17 -26.10 68.72
CA ARG A 72 -0.07 -24.65 68.85
C ARG A 72 -1.51 -24.35 69.22
N LEU A 73 -2.47 -25.12 68.70
CA LEU A 73 -3.89 -25.00 69.04
C LEU A 73 -4.16 -25.33 70.52
N LYS A 74 -3.51 -26.37 71.08
CA LYS A 74 -3.59 -26.71 72.52
C LYS A 74 -3.07 -25.59 73.43
N LEU A 75 -2.10 -24.81 72.95
CA LEU A 75 -1.53 -23.66 73.66
C LEU A 75 -2.34 -22.37 73.49
N GLY A 76 -3.39 -22.36 72.66
CA GLY A 76 -4.17 -21.17 72.34
C GLY A 76 -3.48 -20.20 71.37
N GLU A 77 -2.39 -20.61 70.72
CA GLU A 77 -1.62 -19.75 69.79
C GLU A 77 -2.29 -19.73 68.40
N VAL A 78 -3.49 -19.14 68.31
CA VAL A 78 -4.32 -19.15 67.08
C VAL A 78 -3.61 -18.58 65.84
N PRO A 79 -2.83 -17.46 65.90
CA PRO A 79 -2.11 -16.96 64.73
C PRO A 79 -1.04 -17.93 64.20
N VAL A 80 -0.35 -18.65 65.09
CA VAL A 80 0.69 -19.63 64.72
C VAL A 80 0.03 -20.92 64.21
N THR A 81 -1.10 -21.31 64.82
CA THR A 81 -1.96 -22.39 64.34
C THR A 81 -2.37 -22.16 62.88
N ALA A 82 -2.84 -20.95 62.54
CA ALA A 82 -3.23 -20.58 61.19
C ALA A 82 -2.10 -20.79 60.16
N GLN A 83 -0.87 -20.38 60.50
CA GLN A 83 0.30 -20.53 59.63
C GLN A 83 0.64 -22.01 59.37
N HIS A 84 0.59 -22.86 60.40
CA HIS A 84 0.83 -24.29 60.24
C HIS A 84 -0.30 -25.00 59.46
N ALA A 85 -1.56 -24.55 59.63
CA ALA A 85 -2.73 -25.04 58.90
C ALA A 85 -2.64 -24.73 57.39
N GLU A 86 -2.27 -23.49 57.07
CA GLU A 86 -2.04 -23.03 55.69
C GLU A 86 -0.86 -23.79 55.07
N ARG A 87 0.29 -23.85 55.76
CA ARG A 87 1.48 -24.59 55.29
C ARG A 87 1.18 -26.06 55.01
N ALA A 88 0.45 -26.76 55.89
CA ALA A 88 0.08 -28.16 55.67
C ALA A 88 -0.79 -28.32 54.41
N SER A 89 -1.75 -27.42 54.21
CA SER A 89 -2.63 -27.41 53.04
C SER A 89 -1.86 -27.12 51.74
N LEU A 90 -0.92 -26.16 51.77
CA LEU A 90 -0.05 -25.82 50.65
C LEU A 90 0.86 -26.98 50.26
N LEU A 91 1.49 -27.66 51.22
CA LEU A 91 2.38 -28.80 50.95
C LEU A 91 1.65 -29.98 50.28
N LEU A 92 0.42 -30.28 50.70
CA LEU A 92 -0.43 -31.28 50.03
C LEU A 92 -0.77 -30.88 48.59
N ALA A 93 -1.11 -29.61 48.36
CA ALA A 93 -1.39 -29.09 47.02
C ALA A 93 -0.15 -29.08 46.11
N GLU A 94 1.01 -28.66 46.63
CA GLU A 94 2.29 -28.67 45.94
C GLU A 94 2.68 -30.08 45.49
N ALA A 95 2.53 -31.09 46.34
CA ALA A 95 2.86 -32.48 46.01
C ALA A 95 2.10 -32.98 44.77
N VAL A 96 0.81 -32.67 44.66
CA VAL A 96 0.01 -32.99 43.47
C VAL A 96 0.44 -32.13 42.27
N GLN A 97 0.62 -30.82 42.45
CA GLN A 97 0.96 -29.89 41.38
C GLN A 97 2.32 -30.18 40.72
N ILE A 98 3.37 -30.48 41.49
CA ILE A 98 4.70 -30.80 40.92
C ILE A 98 4.67 -32.11 40.14
N THR A 99 3.87 -33.08 40.58
CA THR A 99 3.70 -34.37 39.91
C THR A 99 2.91 -34.19 38.61
N GLN A 100 1.82 -33.42 38.62
CA GLN A 100 1.05 -33.08 37.41
C GLN A 100 1.91 -32.31 36.39
N ARG A 101 2.67 -31.30 36.84
CA ARG A 101 3.61 -30.55 35.97
C ARG A 101 4.61 -31.48 35.28
N LEU A 102 5.10 -32.51 35.97
CA LEU A 102 6.04 -33.47 35.38
C LEU A 102 5.38 -34.33 34.28
N ALA A 103 4.13 -34.76 34.50
CA ALA A 103 3.32 -35.44 33.49
C ALA A 103 3.02 -34.54 32.27
N ASP A 104 2.64 -33.28 32.50
CA ASP A 104 2.38 -32.30 31.44
C ASP A 104 3.63 -32.03 30.59
N LEU A 105 4.80 -31.91 31.24
CA LEU A 105 6.09 -31.75 30.56
C LEU A 105 6.44 -32.97 29.71
N LYS A 106 6.22 -34.20 30.20
CA LYS A 106 6.41 -35.43 29.42
C LYS A 106 5.59 -35.40 28.13
N LEU A 107 4.30 -35.09 28.22
CA LEU A 107 3.40 -35.02 27.06
C LEU A 107 3.77 -33.88 26.11
N LYS A 108 4.10 -32.69 26.63
CA LYS A 108 4.47 -31.53 25.81
C LYS A 108 5.79 -31.75 25.08
N ASN A 109 6.81 -32.26 25.77
CA ASN A 109 8.11 -32.52 25.17
C ASN A 109 8.02 -33.57 24.06
N ALA A 110 7.22 -34.64 24.23
CA ALA A 110 6.99 -35.63 23.17
C ALA A 110 6.38 -35.02 21.90
N ARG A 111 5.39 -34.13 22.04
CA ARG A 111 4.77 -33.40 20.91
C ARG A 111 5.76 -32.46 20.23
N ASP A 112 6.52 -31.69 21.01
CA ASP A 112 7.50 -30.74 20.48
C ASP A 112 8.65 -31.45 19.76
N ILE A 113 9.14 -32.58 20.29
CA ILE A 113 10.11 -33.46 19.60
C ILE A 113 9.57 -33.91 18.24
N GLN A 114 8.33 -34.40 18.17
CA GLN A 114 7.72 -34.84 16.90
C GLN A 114 7.56 -33.70 15.89
N SER A 115 7.18 -32.50 16.36
CA SER A 115 7.08 -31.28 15.55
C SER A 115 8.44 -30.89 14.97
N ILE A 116 9.49 -30.89 15.81
CA ILE A 116 10.87 -30.58 15.41
C ILE A 116 11.40 -31.60 14.39
N VAL A 117 11.21 -32.91 14.61
CA VAL A 117 11.59 -33.95 13.64
C VAL A 117 10.93 -33.70 12.27
N THR A 118 9.64 -33.34 12.29
CA THR A 118 8.89 -33.05 11.06
C THR A 118 9.47 -31.83 10.34
N LYS A 119 9.70 -30.71 11.04
CA LYS A 119 10.35 -29.51 10.48
C LYS A 119 11.75 -29.79 9.92
N LEU A 120 12.57 -30.54 10.65
CA LEU A 120 13.93 -30.88 10.22
C LEU A 120 13.96 -31.63 8.89
N SER A 121 12.98 -32.48 8.61
CA SER A 121 12.85 -33.16 7.31
C SER A 121 12.51 -32.21 6.14
N GLN A 122 11.90 -31.06 6.42
CA GLN A 122 11.41 -30.10 5.41
C GLN A 122 12.50 -29.10 4.98
N TYR A 123 13.43 -28.73 5.86
CA TYR A 123 14.51 -27.78 5.53
C TYR A 123 15.36 -28.21 4.33
N ALA A 124 15.55 -29.51 4.10
CA ALA A 124 16.27 -30.02 2.93
C ALA A 124 15.54 -29.79 1.59
N ALA A 125 14.21 -29.61 1.61
CA ALA A 125 13.45 -29.17 0.44
C ALA A 125 13.47 -27.64 0.33
N GLN A 126 13.26 -26.93 1.44
CA GLN A 126 13.28 -25.47 1.49
C GLN A 126 14.63 -24.87 1.05
N ASP A 127 15.77 -25.44 1.44
CA ASP A 127 17.09 -24.98 0.98
C ASP A 127 17.28 -25.17 -0.52
N ARG A 128 16.68 -26.21 -1.13
CA ARG A 128 16.72 -26.39 -2.60
C ARG A 128 15.87 -25.32 -3.30
N GLU A 129 14.68 -25.05 -2.78
CA GLU A 129 13.80 -24.01 -3.32
C GLU A 129 14.44 -22.62 -3.23
N LEU A 130 15.00 -22.26 -2.06
CA LEU A 130 15.67 -20.99 -1.87
C LEU A 130 17.02 -20.90 -2.61
N SER A 131 17.74 -22.01 -2.78
CA SER A 131 18.94 -22.05 -3.64
C SER A 131 18.58 -21.84 -5.12
N ALA A 132 17.47 -22.41 -5.60
CA ALA A 132 16.98 -22.17 -6.95
C ALA A 132 16.49 -20.71 -7.15
N LEU A 133 15.79 -20.16 -6.14
CA LEU A 133 15.42 -18.74 -6.08
C LEU A 133 16.68 -17.85 -6.12
N THR A 134 17.73 -18.22 -5.39
CA THR A 134 19.00 -17.50 -5.34
C THR A 134 19.73 -17.55 -6.68
N ALA A 135 19.78 -18.70 -7.35
CA ALA A 135 20.38 -18.81 -8.68
C ALA A 135 19.66 -17.91 -9.70
N ARG A 136 18.33 -17.79 -9.60
CA ARG A 136 17.55 -16.83 -10.40
C ARG A 136 17.85 -15.38 -10.01
N ALA A 137 17.93 -15.08 -8.71
CA ALA A 137 18.25 -13.74 -8.23
C ALA A 137 19.67 -13.29 -8.62
N GLN A 138 20.64 -14.20 -8.67
CA GLN A 138 22.01 -13.95 -9.12
C GLN A 138 22.08 -13.53 -10.60
N THR A 139 21.26 -14.14 -11.47
CA THR A 139 21.20 -13.73 -12.87
C THR A 139 20.42 -12.44 -13.05
N GLN A 140 19.33 -12.24 -12.30
CA GLN A 140 18.41 -11.11 -12.50
C GLN A 140 18.83 -9.81 -11.79
N TYR A 141 19.38 -9.87 -10.57
CA TYR A 141 19.51 -8.70 -9.68
C TYR A 141 20.92 -8.54 -9.11
N ARG A 142 21.42 -7.30 -9.04
CA ARG A 142 22.73 -7.03 -8.42
C ARG A 142 22.76 -7.47 -6.95
N GLY A 143 23.87 -8.09 -6.53
CA GLY A 143 24.04 -8.68 -5.19
C GLY A 143 23.71 -7.74 -4.03
N LYS A 144 23.94 -6.42 -4.19
CA LYS A 144 23.61 -5.38 -3.20
C LYS A 144 22.16 -5.41 -2.67
N TYR A 145 21.22 -6.01 -3.41
CA TYR A 145 19.81 -6.10 -3.01
C TYR A 145 19.43 -7.34 -2.21
N TRP A 146 20.21 -8.42 -2.26
CA TRP A 146 19.76 -9.74 -1.78
C TRP A 146 20.85 -10.56 -1.08
N GLU A 147 22.13 -10.27 -1.31
CA GLU A 147 23.24 -11.11 -0.84
C GLU A 147 23.33 -11.17 0.70
N GLN A 148 23.06 -10.04 1.39
CA GLN A 148 23.05 -9.99 2.85
C GLN A 148 21.96 -10.90 3.46
N ALA A 149 20.73 -10.84 2.93
CA ALA A 149 19.62 -11.67 3.40
C ALA A 149 19.86 -13.16 3.10
N TRP A 150 20.43 -13.48 1.93
CA TRP A 150 20.86 -14.84 1.61
C TRP A 150 21.94 -15.34 2.58
N ARG A 151 22.94 -14.50 2.89
CA ARG A 151 24.01 -14.84 3.84
C ARG A 151 23.45 -15.12 5.23
N GLN A 152 22.54 -14.28 5.72
CA GLN A 152 21.87 -14.48 7.00
C GLN A 152 21.09 -15.81 7.04
N TYR A 153 20.34 -16.14 5.99
CA TYR A 153 19.69 -17.45 5.88
C TYR A 153 20.69 -18.60 5.93
N ARG A 154 21.82 -18.51 5.22
CA ARG A 154 22.85 -19.56 5.19
C ARG A 154 23.65 -19.66 6.50
N GLU A 155 23.73 -18.60 7.29
CA GLU A 155 24.29 -18.61 8.65
C GLU A 155 23.33 -19.33 9.62
N GLU A 156 22.05 -18.96 9.65
CA GLU A 156 21.04 -19.63 10.50
C GLU A 156 20.83 -21.10 10.09
N LEU A 157 20.99 -21.46 8.80
CA LEU A 157 20.88 -22.84 8.32
C LEU A 157 21.96 -23.76 8.93
N GLN A 158 23.13 -23.23 9.33
CA GLN A 158 24.15 -24.03 10.04
C GLN A 158 23.69 -24.48 11.43
N ALA A 159 22.68 -23.82 12.02
CA ALA A 159 22.10 -24.26 13.29
C ALA A 159 21.35 -25.60 13.18
N VAL A 160 20.98 -26.06 11.97
CA VAL A 160 20.24 -27.32 11.76
C VAL A 160 21.02 -28.54 12.27
N ASP A 161 22.33 -28.61 12.03
CA ASP A 161 23.17 -29.73 12.52
C ASP A 161 23.29 -29.70 14.05
N THR A 162 23.46 -28.51 14.62
CA THR A 162 23.44 -28.28 16.08
C THR A 162 22.11 -28.76 16.68
N VAL A 163 20.98 -28.36 16.08
CA VAL A 163 19.63 -28.79 16.49
C VAL A 163 19.46 -30.31 16.39
N GLN A 164 19.93 -30.97 15.33
CA GLN A 164 19.88 -32.43 15.21
C GLN A 164 20.67 -33.12 16.34
N SER A 165 21.84 -32.60 16.70
CA SER A 165 22.64 -33.15 17.80
C SER A 165 21.98 -32.95 19.17
N ALA A 166 21.44 -31.75 19.42
CA ALA A 166 20.72 -31.40 20.64
C ALA A 166 19.45 -32.24 20.81
N LEU A 167 18.68 -32.43 19.73
CA LEU A 167 17.44 -33.21 19.74
C LEU A 167 17.67 -34.67 20.16
N ARG A 168 18.77 -35.33 19.72
CA ARG A 168 19.11 -36.69 20.16
C ARG A 168 19.30 -36.76 21.68
N ARG A 169 19.96 -35.76 22.26
CA ARG A 169 20.19 -35.61 23.71
C ARG A 169 18.88 -35.34 24.46
N VAL A 170 18.01 -34.48 23.92
CA VAL A 170 16.66 -34.25 24.46
C VAL A 170 15.83 -35.53 24.48
N THR A 171 15.83 -36.31 23.40
CA THR A 171 15.14 -37.60 23.35
C THR A 171 15.67 -38.55 24.43
N GLN A 172 16.99 -38.61 24.64
CA GLN A 172 17.58 -39.40 25.72
C GLN A 172 17.12 -38.94 27.11
N TRP A 173 17.01 -37.63 27.36
CA TRP A 173 16.48 -37.09 28.62
C TRP A 173 14.99 -37.41 28.81
N CYS A 174 14.20 -37.41 27.74
CA CYS A 174 12.78 -37.76 27.76
C CYS A 174 12.48 -39.26 27.84
N ASN A 175 13.48 -40.14 27.69
CA ASN A 175 13.28 -41.59 27.81
C ASN A 175 12.78 -41.97 29.21
N GLU A 176 11.98 -43.03 29.29
CA GLU A 176 11.44 -43.58 30.54
C GLU A 176 12.52 -43.96 31.56
N ASP A 177 13.75 -44.19 31.11
CA ASP A 177 14.84 -44.51 32.00
C ASP A 177 15.44 -43.32 32.74
N VAL A 178 15.38 -42.13 32.14
CA VAL A 178 16.10 -40.93 32.57
C VAL A 178 15.14 -39.86 33.11
N GLN A 179 14.05 -39.59 32.38
CA GLN A 179 12.95 -38.68 32.78
C GLN A 179 13.37 -37.26 33.22
N GLU A 180 14.41 -36.71 32.60
CA GLU A 180 14.93 -35.36 32.85
C GLU A 180 14.11 -34.29 32.09
N TYR A 181 12.79 -34.28 32.31
CA TYR A 181 11.82 -33.53 31.50
C TYR A 181 11.98 -32.00 31.58
N GLU A 182 12.44 -31.44 32.70
CA GLU A 182 12.68 -29.99 32.82
C GLU A 182 13.90 -29.55 32.01
N GLN A 183 14.98 -30.33 32.05
CA GLN A 183 16.20 -30.08 31.29
C GLN A 183 15.96 -30.28 29.78
N ALA A 184 15.16 -31.28 29.42
CA ALA A 184 14.64 -31.45 28.07
C ALA A 184 13.78 -30.25 27.62
N ARG A 185 12.96 -29.66 28.51
CA ARG A 185 12.13 -28.49 28.20
C ARG A 185 12.97 -27.28 27.83
N SER A 186 13.94 -26.91 28.66
CA SER A 186 14.79 -25.74 28.42
C SER A 186 15.57 -25.84 27.10
N GLU A 187 16.02 -27.05 26.76
CA GLU A 187 16.74 -27.32 25.51
C GLU A 187 15.78 -27.30 24.29
N LEU A 188 14.55 -27.82 24.43
CA LEU A 188 13.51 -27.71 23.40
C LEU A 188 13.12 -26.27 23.12
N ASP A 189 12.97 -25.44 24.16
CA ASP A 189 12.68 -24.01 23.99
C ASP A 189 13.82 -23.27 23.26
N HIS A 190 15.08 -23.64 23.53
CA HIS A 190 16.23 -23.13 22.76
C HIS A 190 16.23 -23.60 21.30
N ILE A 191 15.98 -24.89 21.04
CA ILE A 191 15.85 -25.45 19.68
C ILE A 191 14.73 -24.75 18.90
N LEU A 192 13.56 -24.58 19.49
CA LEU A 192 12.41 -23.93 18.84
C LEU A 192 12.74 -22.47 18.48
N ALA A 193 13.46 -21.74 19.34
CA ALA A 193 13.90 -20.38 19.04
C ALA A 193 14.92 -20.30 17.89
N LEU A 194 15.83 -21.28 17.78
CA LEU A 194 16.77 -21.37 16.63
C LEU A 194 16.02 -21.67 15.32
N LEU A 195 15.09 -22.63 15.33
CA LEU A 195 14.30 -22.95 14.14
C LEU A 195 13.40 -21.78 13.72
N GLN A 196 12.85 -21.02 14.68
CA GLN A 196 12.06 -19.83 14.36
C GLN A 196 12.88 -18.74 13.67
N LYS A 197 14.17 -18.55 14.03
CA LYS A 197 15.05 -17.62 13.32
C LYS A 197 15.34 -18.06 11.89
N LEU A 198 15.58 -19.35 11.68
CA LEU A 198 15.77 -19.93 10.35
C LEU A 198 14.52 -19.74 9.47
N ASP A 199 13.34 -20.03 10.02
CA ASP A 199 12.05 -19.81 9.35
C ASP A 199 11.89 -18.32 8.95
N GLN A 200 12.18 -17.38 9.86
CA GLN A 200 12.12 -15.94 9.62
C GLN A 200 13.12 -15.47 8.56
N ALA A 201 14.36 -15.97 8.58
CA ALA A 201 15.37 -15.64 7.58
C ALA A 201 15.00 -16.15 6.18
N ALA A 202 14.41 -17.34 6.11
CA ALA A 202 13.89 -17.94 4.88
C ALA A 202 12.71 -17.14 4.29
N GLU A 203 11.72 -16.78 5.12
CA GLU A 203 10.59 -15.94 4.72
C GLU A 203 11.04 -14.56 4.26
N HIS A 204 11.91 -13.90 5.04
CA HIS A 204 12.46 -12.59 4.71
C HIS A 204 13.18 -12.59 3.36
N TYR A 205 14.01 -13.61 3.09
CA TYR A 205 14.70 -13.74 1.81
C TYR A 205 13.73 -13.95 0.64
N SER A 206 12.75 -14.85 0.80
CA SER A 206 11.71 -15.10 -0.22
C SER A 206 10.92 -13.83 -0.57
N ASP A 207 10.46 -13.09 0.44
CA ASP A 207 9.69 -11.87 0.25
C ASP A 207 10.53 -10.70 -0.30
N LEU A 208 11.83 -10.65 0.01
CA LEU A 208 12.76 -9.71 -0.60
C LEU A 208 12.86 -9.93 -2.10
N ILE A 209 13.02 -11.18 -2.55
CA ILE A 209 13.05 -11.49 -3.99
C ILE A 209 11.70 -11.20 -4.66
N ARG A 210 10.56 -11.56 -4.04
CA ARG A 210 9.23 -11.21 -4.56
C ARG A 210 9.05 -9.69 -4.75
N LYS A 211 9.58 -8.87 -3.84
CA LYS A 211 9.56 -7.40 -3.96
C LYS A 211 10.45 -6.89 -5.09
N LEU A 212 11.58 -7.55 -5.37
CA LEU A 212 12.41 -7.23 -6.54
C LEU A 212 11.71 -7.60 -7.86
N ASP A 213 11.07 -8.77 -7.93
CA ASP A 213 10.26 -9.19 -9.07
C ASP A 213 9.13 -8.18 -9.35
N HIS A 214 8.42 -7.75 -8.30
CA HIS A 214 7.35 -6.76 -8.44
C HIS A 214 7.86 -5.41 -8.95
N LYS A 215 8.94 -4.88 -8.37
CA LYS A 215 9.56 -3.62 -8.82
C LYS A 215 10.06 -3.68 -10.28
N LEU A 216 10.56 -4.84 -10.71
CA LEU A 216 10.98 -5.03 -12.11
C LEU A 216 9.80 -4.97 -13.07
N GLU A 217 8.66 -5.52 -12.66
CA GLU A 217 7.44 -5.47 -13.46
C GLU A 217 6.82 -4.07 -13.47
N GLU A 218 6.78 -3.37 -12.33
CA GLU A 218 6.40 -1.96 -12.25
C GLU A 218 7.28 -1.08 -13.18
N ALA A 219 8.60 -1.29 -13.18
CA ALA A 219 9.53 -0.52 -14.01
C ALA A 219 9.31 -0.74 -15.51
N LYS A 220 9.00 -1.97 -15.95
CA LYS A 220 8.62 -2.26 -17.35
C LYS A 220 7.29 -1.61 -17.72
N GLN A 221 6.30 -1.64 -16.83
CA GLN A 221 5.00 -1.02 -17.07
C GLN A 221 5.11 0.52 -17.16
N MET A 222 5.91 1.14 -16.29
CA MET A 222 6.26 2.56 -16.38
C MET A 222 6.97 2.89 -17.70
N GLN A 223 7.92 2.07 -18.14
CA GLN A 223 8.56 2.24 -19.45
C GLN A 223 7.54 2.15 -20.58
N ALA A 224 6.71 1.10 -20.64
CA ALA A 224 5.73 0.91 -21.71
C ALA A 224 4.76 2.09 -21.79
N SER A 225 4.23 2.54 -20.65
CA SER A 225 3.37 3.72 -20.57
C SER A 225 4.07 5.00 -21.04
N ALA A 226 5.36 5.18 -20.71
CA ALA A 226 6.15 6.32 -21.15
C ALA A 226 6.47 6.29 -22.65
N GLU A 227 6.72 5.11 -23.22
CA GLU A 227 6.91 4.91 -24.65
C GLU A 227 5.62 5.21 -25.43
N ASP A 228 4.46 4.78 -24.92
CA ASP A 228 3.15 5.08 -25.50
C ASP A 228 2.84 6.59 -25.45
N SER A 229 3.05 7.27 -24.31
CA SER A 229 2.86 8.72 -24.19
C SER A 229 3.78 9.50 -25.15
N PHE A 230 5.04 9.07 -25.29
CA PHE A 230 5.99 9.69 -26.22
C PHE A 230 5.56 9.48 -27.69
N ALA A 231 5.14 8.27 -28.07
CA ALA A 231 4.65 7.97 -29.40
C ALA A 231 3.36 8.74 -29.75
N GLN A 232 2.43 8.88 -28.80
CA GLN A 232 1.22 9.70 -28.95
C GLN A 232 1.55 11.18 -29.16
N GLY A 233 2.56 11.71 -28.45
CA GLY A 233 3.07 13.07 -28.67
C GLY A 233 3.60 13.26 -30.09
N LEU A 234 4.47 12.36 -30.55
CA LEU A 234 5.01 12.40 -31.93
C LEU A 234 3.90 12.30 -32.99
N HIS A 235 2.93 11.40 -32.80
CA HIS A 235 1.79 11.27 -33.72
C HIS A 235 0.91 12.54 -33.76
N THR A 236 0.73 13.20 -32.61
CA THR A 236 -0.03 14.45 -32.52
C THR A 236 0.69 15.62 -33.23
N ILE A 237 2.02 15.70 -33.12
CA ILE A 237 2.84 16.66 -33.86
C ILE A 237 2.66 16.49 -35.38
N ASP A 238 2.78 15.26 -35.89
CA ASP A 238 2.64 14.96 -37.32
C ASP A 238 1.21 15.22 -37.83
N ARG A 239 0.21 14.64 -37.15
CA ARG A 239 -1.22 14.78 -37.49
C ARG A 239 -1.67 16.24 -37.57
N HIS A 240 -1.25 17.06 -36.61
CA HIS A 240 -1.62 18.47 -36.56
C HIS A 240 -0.58 19.39 -37.22
N ARG A 241 0.52 18.87 -37.77
CA ARG A 241 1.64 19.63 -38.39
C ARG A 241 2.09 20.79 -37.50
N ILE A 242 2.50 20.48 -36.27
CA ILE A 242 2.87 21.47 -35.25
C ILE A 242 4.31 21.94 -35.52
N CYS A 243 4.50 23.24 -35.80
CA CYS A 243 5.77 23.84 -36.23
C CYS A 243 6.68 24.31 -35.07
N SER A 244 6.38 23.92 -33.83
CA SER A 244 7.20 24.31 -32.67
C SER A 244 8.49 23.46 -32.57
N ASN A 245 9.50 23.99 -31.91
CA ASN A 245 10.84 23.38 -31.81
C ASN A 245 10.90 22.27 -30.76
N TRP A 246 10.26 21.14 -31.03
CA TRP A 246 10.25 19.95 -30.17
C TRP A 246 11.54 19.12 -30.24
N LEU A 247 12.38 19.33 -31.26
CA LEU A 247 13.52 18.47 -31.63
C LEU A 247 14.51 18.19 -30.48
N GLN A 248 14.71 19.13 -29.55
CA GLN A 248 15.60 18.91 -28.40
C GLN A 248 14.98 17.97 -27.36
N GLN A 249 13.67 18.09 -27.12
CA GLN A 249 12.93 17.24 -26.18
C GLN A 249 12.73 15.83 -26.77
N GLU A 250 12.42 15.72 -28.05
CA GLU A 250 12.37 14.44 -28.78
C GLU A 250 13.70 13.67 -28.68
N LYS A 251 14.84 14.35 -28.91
CA LYS A 251 16.17 13.73 -28.77
C LYS A 251 16.47 13.31 -27.33
N SER A 252 16.05 14.10 -26.34
CA SER A 252 16.20 13.76 -24.91
C SER A 252 15.40 12.51 -24.56
N LEU A 253 14.13 12.45 -24.95
CA LEU A 253 13.22 11.32 -24.70
C LEU A 253 13.67 10.06 -25.44
N ALA A 254 14.09 10.16 -26.71
CA ALA A 254 14.64 9.03 -27.46
C ALA A 254 15.95 8.50 -26.83
N ALA A 255 16.80 9.39 -26.31
CA ALA A 255 18.00 8.97 -25.57
C ALA A 255 17.63 8.24 -24.27
N MET A 256 16.68 8.75 -23.47
CA MET A 256 16.19 8.07 -22.26
C MET A 256 15.55 6.71 -22.58
N GLN A 257 14.71 6.62 -23.62
CA GLN A 257 14.13 5.37 -24.10
C GLN A 257 15.21 4.34 -24.45
N SER A 258 16.25 4.76 -25.19
CA SER A 258 17.39 3.89 -25.53
C SER A 258 18.18 3.44 -24.29
N SER A 259 18.37 4.33 -23.31
CA SER A 259 19.03 4.04 -22.03
C SER A 259 18.27 2.98 -21.22
N ILE A 260 16.95 3.11 -21.05
CA ILE A 260 16.13 2.13 -20.32
C ILE A 260 16.13 0.77 -21.03
N ARG A 261 16.01 0.77 -22.36
CA ARG A 261 16.12 -0.46 -23.17
C ARG A 261 17.48 -1.14 -23.01
N GLN A 262 18.57 -0.37 -22.92
CA GLN A 262 19.91 -0.91 -22.63
C GLN A 262 20.00 -1.46 -21.20
N LEU A 263 19.46 -0.77 -20.19
CA LEU A 263 19.43 -1.24 -18.81
C LEU A 263 18.65 -2.56 -18.66
N LEU A 264 17.53 -2.72 -19.37
CA LEU A 264 16.75 -3.97 -19.37
C LEU A 264 17.36 -5.11 -20.20
N ALA A 265 18.25 -4.80 -21.14
CA ALA A 265 19.06 -5.78 -21.86
C ALA A 265 20.27 -6.27 -21.04
N GLN A 266 20.70 -5.52 -20.02
CA GLN A 266 21.91 -5.81 -19.25
C GLN A 266 21.60 -6.33 -17.84
N GLN A 267 21.45 -7.65 -17.75
CA GLN A 267 21.43 -8.38 -16.48
C GLN A 267 22.85 -8.49 -15.88
N PRO A 268 23.02 -8.48 -14.54
CA PRO A 268 21.99 -8.30 -13.53
C PRO A 268 21.57 -6.82 -13.30
N TYR A 269 20.28 -6.60 -13.10
CA TYR A 269 19.65 -5.29 -13.02
C TYR A 269 20.04 -4.48 -11.78
N ASP A 270 20.26 -3.18 -11.98
CA ASP A 270 20.28 -2.18 -10.91
C ASP A 270 18.88 -1.56 -10.75
N MET A 271 18.12 -2.08 -9.78
CA MET A 271 16.71 -1.71 -9.59
C MET A 271 16.52 -0.23 -9.26
N ASP A 272 17.47 0.41 -8.58
CA ASP A 272 17.37 1.82 -8.21
C ASP A 272 17.53 2.69 -9.46
N LEU A 273 18.58 2.42 -10.26
CA LEU A 273 18.84 3.12 -11.52
C LEU A 273 17.71 2.90 -12.55
N LEU A 274 17.17 1.69 -12.62
CA LEU A 274 16.04 1.36 -13.48
C LEU A 274 14.78 2.16 -13.08
N THR A 275 14.48 2.20 -11.78
CA THR A 275 13.31 2.92 -11.24
C THR A 275 13.44 4.43 -11.41
N ASP A 276 14.61 5.00 -11.11
CA ASP A 276 14.88 6.43 -11.26
C ASP A 276 14.79 6.87 -12.73
N THR A 277 15.50 6.17 -13.62
CA THR A 277 15.48 6.47 -15.07
C THR A 277 14.08 6.29 -15.66
N GLY A 278 13.37 5.22 -15.28
CA GLY A 278 12.00 4.95 -15.72
C GLY A 278 10.99 6.01 -15.25
N THR A 279 11.04 6.38 -13.96
CA THR A 279 10.18 7.43 -13.39
C THR A 279 10.44 8.77 -14.06
N ARG A 280 11.71 9.11 -14.29
CA ARG A 280 12.10 10.34 -14.99
C ARG A 280 11.59 10.35 -16.43
N PHE A 281 11.79 9.27 -17.19
CA PHE A 281 11.31 9.16 -18.56
C PHE A 281 9.79 9.26 -18.65
N MET A 282 9.05 8.59 -17.76
CA MET A 282 7.59 8.69 -17.68
C MET A 282 7.12 10.13 -17.41
N ASN A 283 7.76 10.83 -16.48
CA ASN A 283 7.43 12.21 -16.17
C ASN A 283 7.73 13.16 -17.33
N GLU A 284 8.91 13.06 -17.97
CA GLU A 284 9.26 13.89 -19.13
C GLU A 284 8.39 13.57 -20.35
N ALA A 285 8.03 12.30 -20.60
CA ALA A 285 7.16 11.89 -21.70
C ALA A 285 5.71 12.38 -21.53
N ASN A 286 5.15 12.30 -20.32
CA ASN A 286 3.81 12.81 -20.03
C ASN A 286 3.76 14.35 -20.12
N GLN A 287 4.79 15.05 -19.62
CA GLN A 287 4.89 16.51 -19.78
C GLN A 287 5.01 16.93 -21.25
N PHE A 288 5.75 16.17 -22.06
CA PHE A 288 5.85 16.37 -23.51
C PHE A 288 4.50 16.19 -24.20
N LEU A 289 3.80 15.08 -23.96
CA LEU A 289 2.46 14.83 -24.50
C LEU A 289 1.50 15.98 -24.16
N SER A 290 1.37 16.35 -22.88
CA SER A 290 0.49 17.44 -22.46
C SER A 290 0.93 18.84 -22.95
N ALA A 291 2.19 19.03 -23.34
CA ALA A 291 2.64 20.27 -24.00
C ALA A 291 2.25 20.28 -25.49
N VAL A 292 2.41 19.14 -26.17
CA VAL A 292 2.02 18.93 -27.57
C VAL A 292 0.51 19.04 -27.76
N GLU A 293 -0.30 18.40 -26.90
CA GLU A 293 -1.76 18.47 -26.97
C GLU A 293 -2.28 19.91 -26.80
N ARG A 294 -1.71 20.68 -25.86
CA ARG A 294 -2.03 22.10 -25.69
C ARG A 294 -1.69 22.90 -26.95
N ALA A 295 -0.52 22.68 -27.54
CA ALA A 295 -0.13 23.34 -28.79
C ALA A 295 -1.08 22.95 -29.95
N ALA A 296 -1.52 21.69 -30.03
CA ALA A 296 -2.48 21.22 -31.03
C ALA A 296 -3.84 21.93 -30.91
N ILE A 297 -4.37 22.03 -29.68
CA ILE A 297 -5.63 22.73 -29.38
C ILE A 297 -5.52 24.23 -29.70
N GLN A 298 -4.43 24.87 -29.28
CA GLN A 298 -4.20 26.29 -29.57
C GLN A 298 -4.10 26.57 -31.07
N LYS A 299 -3.33 25.74 -31.81
CA LYS A 299 -3.24 25.81 -33.27
C LYS A 299 -4.63 25.68 -33.91
N GLN A 300 -5.39 24.66 -33.53
CA GLN A 300 -6.73 24.41 -34.07
C GLN A 300 -7.71 25.55 -33.76
N ASN A 301 -7.62 26.18 -32.58
CA ASN A 301 -8.45 27.33 -32.22
C ASN A 301 -8.10 28.55 -33.09
N VAL A 302 -6.82 28.86 -33.30
CA VAL A 302 -6.39 29.97 -34.17
C VAL A 302 -6.81 29.73 -35.62
N GLU A 303 -6.65 28.51 -36.14
CA GLU A 303 -7.11 28.15 -37.50
C GLU A 303 -8.63 28.34 -37.66
N GLN A 304 -9.43 27.97 -36.64
CA GLN A 304 -10.88 28.21 -36.64
C GLN A 304 -11.24 29.69 -36.55
N GLU A 305 -10.55 30.47 -35.72
CA GLU A 305 -10.77 31.91 -35.59
C GLU A 305 -10.43 32.66 -36.89
N LEU A 306 -9.27 32.38 -37.50
CA LEU A 306 -8.89 32.95 -38.80
C LEU A 306 -9.89 32.58 -39.90
N ALA A 307 -10.25 31.30 -40.02
CA ALA A 307 -11.22 30.86 -41.03
C ALA A 307 -12.61 31.49 -40.85
N ARG A 308 -13.02 31.77 -39.59
CA ARG A 308 -14.25 32.51 -39.29
C ARG A 308 -14.15 33.98 -39.69
N MET A 309 -13.02 34.65 -39.44
CA MET A 309 -12.84 36.08 -39.72
C MET A 309 -12.59 36.41 -41.20
N GLU A 310 -11.97 35.51 -41.97
CA GLU A 310 -11.68 35.76 -43.39
C GLU A 310 -12.96 35.96 -44.23
N GLN A 311 -14.03 35.19 -43.97
CA GLN A 311 -15.24 35.21 -44.79
C GLN A 311 -16.07 36.51 -44.61
N PRO A 312 -16.40 36.95 -43.38
CA PRO A 312 -17.03 38.25 -43.14
C PRO A 312 -16.16 39.40 -43.63
N TYR A 313 -14.86 39.41 -43.32
CA TYR A 313 -13.95 40.49 -43.73
C TYR A 313 -13.90 40.67 -45.25
N ARG A 314 -13.69 39.59 -46.02
CA ARG A 314 -13.70 39.65 -47.50
C ARG A 314 -15.04 40.14 -48.03
N SER A 315 -16.16 39.68 -47.46
CA SER A 315 -17.50 40.05 -47.92
C SER A 315 -17.92 41.49 -47.58
N SER A 316 -17.48 42.02 -46.43
CA SER A 316 -17.79 43.37 -45.94
C SER A 316 -16.84 44.40 -46.56
N SER A 317 -15.55 44.11 -46.67
CA SER A 317 -14.57 44.98 -47.33
C SER A 317 -14.95 45.23 -48.80
N ALA A 318 -15.38 44.19 -49.53
CA ALA A 318 -15.85 44.32 -50.91
C ALA A 318 -17.13 45.17 -51.08
N LYS A 319 -17.99 45.26 -50.05
CA LYS A 319 -19.27 45.99 -50.10
C LYS A 319 -19.18 47.43 -49.58
N TYR A 320 -18.38 47.65 -48.54
CA TYR A 320 -18.33 48.92 -47.79
C TYR A 320 -16.99 49.65 -47.92
N GLY A 321 -15.95 49.01 -48.45
CA GLY A 321 -14.59 49.58 -48.55
C GLY A 321 -14.44 50.80 -49.46
N SER A 322 -15.44 51.13 -50.28
CA SER A 322 -15.48 52.34 -51.11
C SER A 322 -16.33 53.48 -50.52
N ARG A 323 -17.04 53.25 -49.40
CA ARG A 323 -17.99 54.21 -48.80
C ARG A 323 -17.55 54.72 -47.44
N LEU A 324 -17.03 53.84 -46.59
CA LEU A 324 -16.53 54.17 -45.26
C LEU A 324 -15.03 54.49 -45.29
N ASN A 325 -14.56 55.29 -44.33
CA ASN A 325 -13.13 55.57 -44.13
C ASN A 325 -12.41 54.38 -43.42
N VAL A 326 -12.60 53.16 -43.93
CA VAL A 326 -12.13 51.87 -43.34
C VAL A 326 -10.62 51.66 -43.51
N HIS A 327 -9.90 52.58 -44.17
CA HIS A 327 -8.52 52.36 -44.62
C HIS A 327 -7.55 52.04 -43.47
N GLN A 328 -7.78 52.60 -42.27
CA GLN A 328 -7.02 52.27 -41.05
C GLN A 328 -7.36 50.88 -40.48
N TYR A 329 -8.63 50.46 -40.54
CA TYR A 329 -9.05 49.17 -40.02
C TYR A 329 -8.54 48.01 -40.91
N GLY A 330 -8.64 48.14 -42.23
CA GLY A 330 -8.18 47.10 -43.16
C GLY A 330 -6.65 46.90 -43.16
N SER A 331 -5.88 47.98 -42.95
CA SER A 331 -4.42 47.90 -42.81
C SER A 331 -4.00 47.28 -41.47
N GLN A 332 -4.66 47.61 -40.37
CA GLN A 332 -4.42 46.96 -39.07
C GLN A 332 -4.81 45.48 -39.08
N PHE A 333 -5.97 45.13 -39.63
CA PHE A 333 -6.40 43.73 -39.77
C PHE A 333 -5.41 42.91 -40.61
N SER A 334 -5.00 43.44 -41.77
CA SER A 334 -3.98 42.83 -42.62
C SER A 334 -2.64 42.62 -41.89
N SER A 335 -2.16 43.64 -41.17
CA SER A 335 -0.92 43.57 -40.41
C SER A 335 -0.98 42.54 -39.28
N ILE A 336 -2.08 42.50 -38.52
CA ILE A 336 -2.23 41.57 -37.39
C ILE A 336 -2.47 40.14 -37.91
N SER A 337 -3.20 39.94 -39.01
CA SER A 337 -3.34 38.63 -39.66
C SER A 337 -1.98 38.10 -40.14
N THR A 338 -1.19 38.93 -40.83
CA THR A 338 0.17 38.55 -41.28
C THR A 338 1.09 38.21 -40.10
N ASP A 339 0.95 38.94 -38.99
CA ASP A 339 1.65 38.64 -37.73
C ASP A 339 1.20 37.32 -37.10
N VAL A 340 -0.10 37.02 -37.09
CA VAL A 340 -0.66 35.75 -36.60
C VAL A 340 -0.17 34.60 -37.48
N ASP A 341 -0.23 34.73 -38.80
CA ASP A 341 0.31 33.74 -39.74
C ASP A 341 1.80 33.49 -39.49
N ARG A 342 2.59 34.54 -39.30
CA ARG A 342 4.02 34.43 -38.97
C ARG A 342 4.25 33.71 -37.64
N LEU A 343 3.44 33.99 -36.61
CA LEU A 343 3.53 33.30 -35.31
C LEU A 343 3.13 31.83 -35.43
N MET A 344 2.09 31.50 -36.21
CA MET A 344 1.64 30.14 -36.50
C MET A 344 2.72 29.32 -37.24
N HIS A 345 3.41 29.93 -38.21
CA HIS A 345 4.54 29.33 -38.93
C HIS A 345 5.76 29.12 -38.02
N ASN A 346 5.99 30.03 -37.07
CA ASN A 346 7.08 29.93 -36.09
C ASN A 346 6.75 29.02 -34.88
N GLY A 347 5.56 28.42 -34.83
CA GLY A 347 5.13 27.56 -33.71
C GLY A 347 4.73 28.29 -32.43
N ALA A 348 4.58 29.61 -32.45
CA ALA A 348 4.28 30.46 -31.30
C ALA A 348 2.75 30.55 -31.05
N TYR A 349 2.10 29.41 -30.85
CA TYR A 349 0.64 29.28 -30.78
C TYR A 349 -0.02 30.09 -29.65
N ASP A 350 0.62 30.18 -28.47
CA ASP A 350 0.18 31.02 -27.35
C ASP A 350 0.14 32.53 -27.71
N GLU A 351 1.02 33.00 -28.58
CA GLU A 351 1.05 34.40 -29.04
C GLU A 351 0.10 34.63 -30.20
N ALA A 352 0.00 33.65 -31.12
CA ALA A 352 -0.98 33.65 -32.19
C ALA A 352 -2.41 33.71 -31.64
N ALA A 353 -2.75 32.90 -30.63
CA ALA A 353 -4.06 32.89 -29.97
C ALA A 353 -4.39 34.20 -29.24
N ARG A 354 -3.39 34.85 -28.65
CA ARG A 354 -3.58 36.18 -28.04
C ARG A 354 -3.81 37.27 -29.09
N LYS A 355 -3.13 37.20 -30.24
CA LYS A 355 -3.35 38.14 -31.36
C LYS A 355 -4.64 37.87 -32.15
N SER A 356 -5.07 36.61 -32.31
CA SER A 356 -6.36 36.29 -32.93
C SER A 356 -7.53 36.77 -32.07
N GLY A 357 -7.43 36.68 -30.74
CA GLY A 357 -8.39 37.32 -29.83
C GLY A 357 -8.52 38.85 -30.02
N ILE A 358 -7.44 39.55 -30.40
CA ILE A 358 -7.50 40.98 -30.77
C ILE A 358 -8.25 41.17 -32.09
N LEU A 359 -8.00 40.32 -33.10
CA LEU A 359 -8.75 40.35 -34.37
C LEU A 359 -10.25 40.12 -34.14
N THR A 360 -10.64 39.19 -33.28
CA THR A 360 -12.05 38.92 -32.92
C THR A 360 -12.69 40.14 -32.24
N ALA A 361 -11.98 40.82 -31.34
CA ALA A 361 -12.46 42.05 -30.71
C ALA A 361 -12.59 43.21 -31.71
N MET A 362 -11.66 43.31 -32.67
CA MET A 362 -11.73 44.26 -33.78
C MET A 362 -12.94 43.97 -34.68
N GLU A 363 -13.21 42.70 -35.03
CA GLU A 363 -14.35 42.31 -35.86
C GLU A 363 -15.68 42.71 -35.23
N GLN A 364 -15.86 42.47 -33.92
CA GLN A 364 -17.05 42.90 -33.19
C GLN A 364 -17.22 44.42 -33.21
N ALA A 365 -16.13 45.18 -33.08
CA ALA A 365 -16.17 46.64 -33.21
C ALA A 365 -16.57 47.07 -34.64
N TYR A 366 -16.00 46.44 -35.67
CA TYR A 366 -16.31 46.73 -37.08
C TYR A 366 -17.74 46.38 -37.48
N GLU A 367 -18.26 45.24 -37.04
CA GLU A 367 -19.67 44.89 -37.20
C GLU A 367 -20.59 45.90 -36.51
N SER A 368 -20.23 46.39 -35.32
CA SER A 368 -21.05 47.38 -34.62
C SER A 368 -21.14 48.71 -35.39
N ILE A 369 -20.04 49.14 -36.02
CA ILE A 369 -19.99 50.31 -36.91
C ILE A 369 -20.88 50.09 -38.15
N ILE A 370 -20.76 48.96 -38.84
CA ILE A 370 -21.61 48.64 -40.01
C ILE A 370 -23.11 48.58 -39.63
N ARG A 371 -23.45 47.97 -38.48
CA ARG A 371 -24.84 47.92 -37.99
C ARG A 371 -25.38 49.32 -37.69
N GLN A 372 -24.57 50.20 -37.09
CA GLN A 372 -24.95 51.57 -36.79
C GLN A 372 -25.13 52.41 -38.06
N GLU A 373 -24.24 52.28 -39.05
CA GLU A 373 -24.38 52.96 -40.34
C GLU A 373 -25.61 52.45 -41.11
N ARG A 374 -25.88 51.14 -41.13
CA ARG A 374 -27.08 50.57 -41.75
C ARG A 374 -28.37 51.11 -41.12
N GLN A 375 -28.39 51.28 -39.79
CA GLN A 375 -29.51 51.92 -39.09
C GLN A 375 -29.65 53.41 -39.48
N GLN A 376 -28.55 54.13 -39.71
CA GLN A 376 -28.58 55.50 -40.21
C GLN A 376 -29.03 55.59 -41.67
N GLU A 377 -28.57 54.71 -42.57
CA GLU A 377 -29.05 54.61 -43.95
C GLU A 377 -30.54 54.26 -43.99
N GLU A 378 -31.01 53.30 -43.18
CA GLU A 378 -32.45 52.98 -43.10
C GLU A 378 -33.27 54.14 -42.52
N ALA A 379 -32.77 54.88 -41.53
CA ALA A 379 -33.43 56.08 -41.01
C ALA A 379 -33.47 57.20 -42.07
N ALA A 380 -32.37 57.43 -42.79
CA ALA A 380 -32.29 58.41 -43.87
C ALA A 380 -33.19 58.03 -45.06
N ALA A 381 -33.24 56.76 -45.44
CA ALA A 381 -34.13 56.24 -46.48
C ALA A 381 -35.60 56.37 -46.08
N ARG A 382 -35.95 56.11 -44.81
CA ARG A 382 -37.30 56.36 -44.28
C ARG A 382 -37.66 57.85 -44.29
N GLN A 383 -36.72 58.74 -43.96
CA GLN A 383 -36.93 60.19 -44.05
C GLN A 383 -37.03 60.69 -45.50
N ALA A 384 -36.27 60.12 -46.44
CA ALA A 384 -36.35 60.42 -47.86
C ALA A 384 -37.67 59.92 -48.48
N ALA A 385 -38.12 58.72 -48.11
CA ALA A 385 -39.44 58.20 -48.47
C ALA A 385 -40.55 59.13 -47.93
N ASN A 386 -40.47 59.57 -46.66
CA ASN A 386 -41.42 60.51 -46.09
C ASN A 386 -41.42 61.89 -46.79
N ARG A 387 -40.28 62.33 -47.33
CA ARG A 387 -40.19 63.59 -48.12
C ARG A 387 -40.82 63.49 -49.51
N ASN A 388 -40.96 62.29 -50.08
CA ASN A 388 -41.67 62.08 -51.34
C ASN A 388 -43.17 61.79 -51.17
N THR A 389 -43.70 61.73 -49.94
CA THR A 389 -45.12 61.45 -49.67
C THR A 389 -45.97 62.73 -49.58
N SER A 390 -45.83 63.63 -50.57
CA SER A 390 -46.74 64.76 -50.76
C SER A 390 -46.96 65.06 -52.25
N GLY A 391 -47.73 64.20 -52.95
CA GLY A 391 -47.88 64.29 -54.41
C GLY A 391 -48.87 63.31 -55.05
N ASN A 392 -50.16 63.50 -54.76
CA ASN A 392 -51.34 63.24 -55.58
C ASN A 392 -51.42 62.07 -56.62
N SER A 393 -52.55 61.35 -56.53
CA SER A 393 -53.37 60.75 -57.62
C SER A 393 -52.91 59.55 -58.49
N SER A 394 -53.74 58.49 -58.36
CA SER A 394 -54.37 57.67 -59.43
C SER A 394 -53.58 56.68 -60.30
N GLY A 395 -54.00 55.40 -60.20
CA GLY A 395 -54.25 54.52 -61.35
C GLY A 395 -53.12 53.58 -61.77
N GLY A 396 -53.47 52.34 -62.14
CA GLY A 396 -52.57 51.41 -62.82
C GLY A 396 -52.66 49.97 -62.33
N SER A 397 -53.18 49.07 -63.17
CA SER A 397 -53.30 47.64 -62.91
C SER A 397 -52.53 46.82 -63.95
N SER A 398 -52.01 45.67 -63.51
CA SER A 398 -51.63 44.50 -64.34
C SER A 398 -50.37 44.63 -65.23
N TRP A 399 -49.98 43.46 -65.76
CA TRP A 399 -48.77 43.13 -66.55
C TRP A 399 -47.46 43.13 -65.73
N GLY A 400 -46.61 42.10 -65.75
CA GLY A 400 -46.69 40.80 -66.43
C GLY A 400 -45.31 40.35 -66.93
N ASN A 401 -45.11 39.04 -67.12
CA ASN A 401 -43.93 38.41 -67.75
C ASN A 401 -42.56 38.55 -67.03
N ASN A 402 -41.59 37.64 -67.20
CA ASN A 402 -41.62 36.21 -67.54
C ASN A 402 -40.21 35.63 -67.27
N ASN A 403 -40.06 34.29 -67.34
CA ASN A 403 -38.82 33.58 -67.72
C ASN A 403 -37.58 33.67 -66.78
N ASN A 404 -36.72 32.66 -66.65
CA ASN A 404 -36.80 31.21 -67.01
C ASN A 404 -35.62 30.45 -66.31
N SER A 405 -35.58 29.12 -66.47
CA SER A 405 -34.49 28.16 -66.16
C SER A 405 -34.16 27.94 -64.67
N ASN A 406 -34.30 26.72 -64.11
CA ASN A 406 -33.51 25.46 -64.33
C ASN A 406 -32.03 25.66 -63.91
N SER A 407 -31.28 24.77 -63.25
CA SER A 407 -31.35 23.30 -62.97
C SER A 407 -30.24 22.96 -61.92
N SER A 408 -30.04 21.80 -61.27
CA SER A 408 -30.86 20.61 -60.90
C SER A 408 -29.98 19.62 -60.09
N GLY A 409 -30.53 18.87 -59.13
CA GLY A 409 -29.83 17.86 -58.31
C GLY A 409 -29.46 18.36 -56.89
N GLY A 410 -29.55 17.59 -55.81
CA GLY A 410 -29.61 16.12 -55.67
C GLY A 410 -28.18 15.52 -55.68
N SER A 411 -27.76 14.65 -54.76
CA SER A 411 -28.48 13.98 -53.65
C SER A 411 -27.52 13.23 -52.70
N SER A 412 -27.92 13.10 -51.43
CA SER A 412 -27.65 11.97 -50.50
C SER A 412 -26.22 11.55 -50.07
N TRP A 413 -26.17 11.01 -48.84
CA TRP A 413 -25.06 10.42 -48.07
C TRP A 413 -24.12 11.42 -47.37
#